data_AF-A0A6G3PRB9-F1
#
_entry.id   AF-A0A6G3PRB9-F1
#
_cell.length_a   1.000
_cell.length_b   1.000
_cell.length_c   1.000
_cell.angle_alpha   90.00
_cell.angle_beta   90.00
_cell.angle_gamma   90.00
#
_symmetry.space_group_name_H-M   'P 1'
#
loop_
_entity.id
_entity.type
_entity.pdbx_description
1 polymer ?
#
loop_
_entity_poly.entity_id
_entity_poly.type
_entity_poly.pdbx_seq_one_letter_code
_entity_poly.pdbx_strand_id
1 'polypeptide(L)'
;MNADQLPPVAPEVTATLVETLSPRLRKRLDAAVTKLGARPAHRDGDTVTIQVDDESELRLHAPGGVVARVEDITCGCLLAPACVHRAAAACAAPTADQATEPAEQPAPKTPEPTGATEPDAAAPQETASDAQRTAADALWAAGAAVLEAGV
;
A
#
# COMPACT_ATOMS: atom_id res chain seq x y z
N MET A 1 3.06 17.95 -16.20
CA MET A 1 2.70 16.60 -15.72
C MET A 1 3.26 16.45 -14.33
N ASN A 2 2.45 16.08 -13.33
CA ASN A 2 2.93 15.87 -11.96
C ASN A 2 3.84 14.65 -11.78
N ALA A 3 3.97 13.76 -12.77
CA ALA A 3 4.72 12.51 -12.65
C ALA A 3 6.15 12.72 -12.10
N ASP A 4 6.85 13.80 -12.50
CA ASP A 4 8.19 14.14 -12.00
C ASP A 4 8.22 14.66 -10.55
N GLN A 5 7.06 15.02 -10.00
CA GLN A 5 6.94 15.55 -8.62
C GLN A 5 6.38 14.52 -7.63
N LEU A 6 5.83 13.40 -8.11
CA LEU A 6 5.32 12.34 -7.25
C LEU A 6 6.46 11.48 -6.71
N PRO A 7 6.40 11.05 -5.43
CA PRO A 7 7.36 10.09 -4.92
C PRO A 7 7.15 8.73 -5.61
N PRO A 8 8.21 7.92 -5.79
CA PRO A 8 8.06 6.54 -6.22
C PRO A 8 7.12 5.74 -5.31
N VAL A 9 6.33 4.85 -5.90
CA VAL A 9 5.36 4.01 -5.19
C VAL A 9 5.69 2.54 -5.42
N ALA A 10 5.67 1.74 -4.35
CA ALA A 10 5.85 0.29 -4.45
C ALA A 10 4.73 -0.34 -5.30
N PRO A 11 5.05 -1.28 -6.21
CA PRO A 11 4.05 -1.83 -7.13
C PRO A 11 2.90 -2.55 -6.40
N GLU A 12 3.15 -3.17 -5.25
CA GLU A 12 2.15 -3.83 -4.40
C GLU A 12 1.11 -2.84 -3.87
N VAL A 13 1.53 -1.61 -3.54
CA VAL A 13 0.63 -0.54 -3.09
C VAL A 13 -0.32 -0.15 -4.22
N THR A 14 0.21 0.03 -5.43
CA THR A 14 -0.60 0.35 -6.62
C THR A 14 -1.61 -0.78 -6.91
N ALA A 15 -1.16 -2.04 -6.88
CA ALA A 15 -2.04 -3.19 -7.10
C ALA A 15 -3.18 -3.24 -6.07
N THR A 16 -2.85 -3.16 -4.78
CA THR A 16 -3.82 -3.21 -3.68
C THR A 16 -4.86 -2.10 -3.79
N LEU A 17 -4.43 -0.87 -4.12
CA LEU A 17 -5.34 0.26 -4.29
C LEU A 17 -6.32 0.05 -5.45
N VAL A 18 -5.86 -0.44 -6.59
CA VAL A 18 -6.72 -0.72 -7.75
C VAL A 18 -7.69 -1.87 -7.46
N GLU A 19 -7.24 -2.90 -6.74
CA GLU A 19 -8.04 -4.06 -6.34
C GLU A 19 -9.21 -3.69 -5.42
N THR A 20 -9.02 -2.73 -4.51
CA THR A 20 -10.06 -2.25 -3.59
C THR A 20 -11.15 -1.39 -4.26
N LEU A 21 -10.94 -0.94 -5.50
CA LEU A 21 -11.93 -0.13 -6.22
C LEU A 21 -13.15 -0.95 -6.64
N SER A 22 -14.33 -0.37 -6.47
CA SER A 22 -15.54 -0.89 -7.11
C SER A 22 -15.41 -0.89 -8.65
N PRO A 23 -16.14 -1.77 -9.38
CA PRO A 23 -16.07 -1.84 -10.84
C PRO A 23 -16.34 -0.49 -11.53
N ARG A 24 -17.25 0.30 -10.96
CA ARG A 24 -17.60 1.64 -11.48
C ARG A 24 -16.43 2.61 -11.34
N LEU A 25 -15.70 2.59 -10.22
CA LEU A 25 -14.54 3.45 -10.01
C LEU A 25 -13.33 2.98 -10.81
N ARG A 26 -13.11 1.67 -10.94
CA ARG A 26 -12.04 1.10 -11.76
C ARG A 26 -12.17 1.53 -13.23
N LYS A 27 -13.39 1.54 -13.78
CA LYS A 27 -13.67 2.06 -15.13
C LYS A 27 -13.29 3.54 -15.32
N ARG A 28 -13.22 4.32 -14.25
CA ARG A 28 -12.90 5.76 -14.29
C ARG A 28 -11.42 6.06 -14.01
N LEU A 29 -10.60 5.04 -13.74
CA LEU A 29 -9.23 5.21 -13.28
C LEU A 29 -8.37 5.99 -14.27
N ASP A 30 -8.33 5.61 -15.55
CA ASP A 30 -7.48 6.26 -16.56
C ASP A 30 -7.79 7.74 -16.74
N ALA A 31 -9.09 8.07 -16.72
CA ALA A 31 -9.55 9.45 -16.78
C ALA A 31 -9.16 10.23 -15.51
N ALA A 32 -9.15 9.57 -14.34
CA ALA A 32 -8.69 10.17 -13.10
C ALA A 32 -7.17 10.38 -13.10
N VAL A 33 -6.37 9.43 -13.60
CA VAL A 33 -4.92 9.56 -13.78
C VAL A 33 -4.58 10.77 -14.64
N THR A 34 -5.23 10.89 -15.80
CA THR A 34 -5.05 12.04 -16.71
C THR A 34 -5.40 13.36 -16.02
N LYS A 35 -6.52 13.42 -15.30
CA LYS A 35 -6.95 14.63 -14.58
C LYS A 35 -6.00 15.00 -13.44
N LEU A 36 -5.54 14.01 -12.68
CA LEU A 36 -4.63 14.22 -11.57
C LEU A 36 -3.27 14.73 -12.05
N GLY A 37 -2.77 14.20 -13.17
CA GLY A 37 -1.52 14.63 -13.78
C GLY A 37 -1.49 16.08 -14.27
N ALA A 38 -2.66 16.72 -14.43
CA ALA A 38 -2.83 18.11 -14.83
C ALA A 38 -3.04 19.08 -13.66
N ARG A 39 -3.28 18.57 -12.45
CA ARG A 39 -3.37 19.39 -11.22
C ARG A 39 -1.95 19.77 -10.76
N PRO A 40 -1.74 20.82 -9.98
CA PRO A 40 -0.42 21.08 -9.38
C PRO A 40 -0.16 20.15 -8.19
N ALA A 41 1.07 19.68 -8.04
CA ALA A 41 1.56 18.99 -6.84
C ALA A 41 2.48 19.89 -6.02
N HIS A 42 2.33 19.87 -4.71
CA HIS A 42 3.23 20.57 -3.77
C HIS A 42 4.02 19.55 -2.97
N ARG A 43 5.34 19.69 -2.92
CA ARG A 43 6.22 18.80 -2.15
C ARG A 43 6.78 19.53 -0.94
N ASP A 44 6.59 18.94 0.22
CA ASP A 44 7.16 19.37 1.50
C ASP A 44 7.88 18.18 2.15
N GLY A 45 9.21 18.17 2.10
CA GLY A 45 10.04 17.07 2.59
C GLY A 45 9.69 15.72 1.93
N ASP A 46 9.21 14.79 2.77
CA ASP A 46 8.80 13.44 2.38
C ASP A 46 7.32 13.35 1.97
N THR A 47 6.60 14.47 1.95
CA THR A 47 5.16 14.52 1.74
C THR A 47 4.83 15.31 0.48
N VAL A 48 3.97 14.77 -0.37
CA VAL A 48 3.42 15.45 -1.55
C VAL A 48 1.91 15.62 -1.40
N THR A 49 1.40 16.83 -1.62
CA THR A 49 -0.02 17.16 -1.57
C THR A 49 -0.56 17.63 -2.92
N ILE A 50 -1.81 17.27 -3.22
CA ILE A 50 -2.52 17.60 -4.46
C ILE A 50 -3.98 17.89 -4.11
N GLN A 51 -4.52 19.02 -4.56
CA GLN A 51 -5.95 19.32 -4.42
C GLN A 51 -6.75 18.59 -5.49
N VAL A 52 -7.58 17.61 -5.09
CA VAL A 52 -8.37 16.78 -6.03
C VAL A 52 -9.70 17.43 -6.40
N ASP A 53 -10.20 18.32 -5.55
CA ASP A 53 -11.29 19.27 -5.76
C ASP A 53 -11.05 20.49 -4.85
N ASP A 54 -12.07 21.34 -4.64
CA ASP A 54 -11.94 22.57 -3.87
C ASP A 54 -11.85 22.35 -2.35
N GLU A 55 -12.27 21.18 -1.85
CA GLU A 55 -12.37 20.87 -0.42
C GLU A 55 -11.56 19.62 -0.01
N SER A 56 -11.09 18.84 -0.97
CA SER A 56 -10.42 17.56 -0.75
C SER A 56 -8.96 17.61 -1.17
N GLU A 57 -8.09 17.32 -0.19
CA GLU A 57 -6.68 17.13 -0.41
C GLU A 57 -6.33 15.64 -0.52
N LEU A 58 -5.42 15.31 -1.42
CA LEU A 58 -4.73 14.04 -1.53
C LEU A 58 -3.29 14.23 -1.08
N ARG A 59 -2.81 13.33 -0.23
CA ARG A 59 -1.45 13.33 0.33
C ARG A 59 -0.78 11.98 0.08
N LEU A 60 0.47 12.03 -0.36
CA LEU A 60 1.38 10.90 -0.47
C LEU A 60 2.53 11.13 0.51
N HIS A 61 2.70 10.25 1.47
CA HIS A 61 3.82 10.26 2.41
C HIS A 61 4.82 9.19 2.00
N ALA A 62 6.08 9.56 1.81
CA ALA A 62 7.12 8.67 1.32
C ALA A 62 8.30 8.68 2.29
N PRO A 63 8.15 8.12 3.50
CA PRO A 63 9.24 8.03 4.45
C PRO A 63 10.36 7.17 3.85
N GLY A 64 11.58 7.72 3.78
CA GLY A 64 12.69 7.06 3.08
C GLY A 64 12.65 7.18 1.55
N GLY A 65 11.77 8.03 1.01
CA GLY A 65 11.73 8.36 -0.42
C GLY A 65 10.83 7.48 -1.28
N VAL A 66 10.17 6.47 -0.71
CA VAL A 66 9.23 5.58 -1.39
C VAL A 66 7.95 5.46 -0.57
N VAL A 67 6.81 5.44 -1.25
CA VAL A 67 5.52 5.08 -0.64
C VAL A 67 5.42 3.56 -0.59
N ALA A 68 5.65 2.98 0.58
CA ALA A 68 5.72 1.53 0.78
C ALA A 68 4.42 0.92 1.32
N ARG A 69 3.53 1.73 1.90
CA ARG A 69 2.25 1.25 2.46
C ARG A 69 1.05 1.96 1.85
N VAL A 70 -0.10 1.32 1.93
CA VAL A 70 -1.36 1.83 1.36
C VAL A 70 -1.85 3.04 2.15
N GLU A 71 -1.74 3.00 3.47
CA GLU A 71 -2.06 4.05 4.43
C GLU A 71 -1.22 5.32 4.27
N ASP A 72 -0.05 5.22 3.64
CA ASP A 72 0.80 6.38 3.33
C ASP A 72 0.24 7.24 2.19
N ILE A 73 -0.77 6.75 1.47
CA ILE A 73 -1.57 7.54 0.53
C ILE A 73 -2.93 7.81 1.17
N THR A 74 -3.19 9.06 1.52
CA THR A 74 -4.46 9.48 2.15
C THR A 74 -5.18 10.49 1.26
N CYS A 75 -6.51 10.41 1.18
CA CYS A 75 -7.33 11.39 0.48
C CYS A 75 -8.50 11.80 1.37
N GLY A 76 -8.78 13.10 1.47
CA GLY A 76 -9.88 13.66 2.25
C GLY A 76 -11.25 13.59 1.56
N CYS A 77 -11.34 13.04 0.34
CA CYS A 77 -12.62 12.98 -0.36
C CYS A 77 -13.60 12.00 0.30
N LEU A 78 -14.90 12.23 0.10
CA LEU A 78 -15.99 11.44 0.72
C LEU A 78 -15.99 9.94 0.40
N LEU A 79 -15.22 9.50 -0.61
CA LEU A 79 -15.10 8.08 -0.98
C LEU A 79 -13.87 7.40 -0.36
N ALA A 80 -13.12 8.10 0.49
CA ALA A 80 -11.99 7.52 1.19
C ALA A 80 -12.44 6.39 2.14
N PRO A 81 -11.64 5.32 2.30
CA PRO A 81 -10.34 5.09 1.68
C PRO A 81 -10.42 4.53 0.25
N ALA A 82 -11.55 3.95 -0.18
CA ALA A 82 -11.68 3.29 -1.49
C ALA A 82 -12.03 4.27 -2.65
N CYS A 83 -11.27 5.35 -2.77
CA CYS A 83 -11.50 6.37 -3.80
C CYS A 83 -10.58 6.22 -5.02
N VAL A 84 -11.06 6.66 -6.19
CA VAL A 84 -10.28 6.64 -7.43
C VAL A 84 -9.05 7.55 -7.38
N HIS A 85 -9.04 8.58 -6.54
CA HIS A 85 -7.93 9.54 -6.44
C HIS A 85 -6.65 8.89 -5.90
N ARG A 86 -6.74 8.06 -4.86
CA ARG A 86 -5.58 7.36 -4.29
C ARG A 86 -4.97 6.40 -5.31
N ALA A 87 -5.80 5.60 -5.98
CA ALA A 87 -5.36 4.70 -7.03
C ALA A 87 -4.76 5.46 -8.23
N ALA A 88 -5.38 6.56 -8.65
CA ALA A 88 -4.87 7.39 -9.74
C ALA A 88 -3.50 8.01 -9.42
N ALA A 89 -3.29 8.41 -8.16
CA ALA A 89 -2.00 8.92 -7.70
C ALA A 89 -0.91 7.84 -7.77
N ALA A 90 -1.21 6.65 -7.27
CA ALA A 90 -0.29 5.52 -7.33
C ALA A 90 0.05 5.10 -8.77
N CYS A 91 -0.94 5.10 -9.68
CA CYS A 91 -0.73 4.79 -11.10
C CYS A 91 0.03 5.90 -11.86
N ALA A 92 -0.05 7.14 -11.41
CA ALA A 92 0.65 8.28 -12.04
C ALA A 92 2.09 8.45 -11.53
N ALA A 93 2.39 7.87 -10.37
CA ALA A 93 3.70 7.96 -9.74
C ALA A 93 4.72 7.04 -10.43
N PRO A 94 6.02 7.37 -10.34
CA PRO A 94 7.07 6.45 -10.73
C PRO A 94 6.95 5.14 -9.95
N THR A 95 7.19 4.00 -10.60
CA THR A 95 7.29 2.72 -9.89
C THR A 95 8.61 2.68 -9.14
N ALA A 96 8.57 2.35 -7.84
CA ALA A 96 9.79 2.09 -7.10
C ALA A 96 10.48 0.84 -7.65
N ASP A 97 11.78 0.94 -7.91
CA ASP A 97 12.55 -0.23 -8.31
C ASP A 97 12.67 -1.14 -7.09
N GLN A 98 12.10 -2.35 -7.19
CA GLN A 98 12.40 -3.37 -6.21
C GLN A 98 13.82 -3.80 -6.51
N ALA A 99 14.75 -3.41 -5.64
CA ALA A 99 16.06 -4.03 -5.63
C ALA A 99 15.82 -5.53 -5.52
N THR A 100 15.92 -6.21 -6.67
CA THR A 100 15.86 -7.66 -6.78
C THR A 100 16.80 -8.19 -5.71
N GLU A 101 16.28 -8.95 -4.76
CA GLU A 101 17.10 -9.73 -3.84
C GLU A 101 18.26 -10.35 -4.64
N PRO A 102 19.52 -10.25 -4.19
CA PRO A 102 20.64 -10.71 -4.98
C PRO A 102 20.37 -12.14 -5.44
N ALA A 103 20.19 -12.32 -6.74
CA ALA A 103 20.13 -13.63 -7.35
C ALA A 103 21.36 -14.39 -6.88
N GLU A 104 21.13 -15.45 -6.11
CA GLU A 104 22.14 -16.32 -5.53
C GLU A 104 23.15 -16.67 -6.62
N GLN A 105 24.36 -16.11 -6.50
CA GLN A 105 25.45 -16.31 -7.44
C GLN A 105 25.71 -17.83 -7.53
N PRO A 106 25.78 -18.45 -8.74
CA PRO A 106 26.08 -19.87 -8.82
C PRO A 106 27.49 -20.13 -8.28
N ALA A 107 27.58 -20.83 -7.15
CA ALA A 107 28.85 -21.24 -6.58
C ALA A 107 29.61 -22.19 -7.53
N PRO A 108 30.95 -22.06 -7.68
CA PRO A 108 31.73 -23.02 -8.45
C PRO A 108 31.85 -24.34 -7.68
N LYS A 109 31.63 -25.43 -8.42
CA LYS A 109 31.55 -26.82 -7.95
C LYS A 109 32.92 -27.38 -7.56
N THR A 110 33.02 -28.11 -6.44
CA THR A 110 34.03 -29.15 -6.15
C THR A 110 33.53 -29.99 -4.94
N PRO A 111 33.78 -31.32 -4.87
CA PRO A 111 32.76 -32.31 -4.47
C PRO A 111 32.75 -32.70 -2.98
N GLU A 112 31.65 -33.32 -2.59
CA GLU A 112 31.36 -33.92 -1.27
C GLU A 112 32.33 -35.06 -0.88
N PRO A 113 32.41 -35.40 0.42
CA PRO A 113 31.51 -36.44 0.91
C PRO A 113 30.90 -36.21 2.31
N THR A 114 29.60 -36.50 2.37
CA THR A 114 28.82 -37.19 3.42
C THR A 114 28.81 -36.66 4.87
N GLY A 115 27.58 -36.43 5.34
CA GLY A 115 27.17 -36.82 6.69
C GLY A 115 26.78 -35.68 7.63
N ALA A 116 25.51 -35.27 7.60
CA ALA A 116 24.63 -35.19 8.78
C ALA A 116 23.31 -34.49 8.39
N THR A 117 22.23 -35.27 8.32
CA THR A 117 20.86 -34.77 8.31
C THR A 117 20.42 -34.49 9.74
N GLU A 118 20.07 -33.24 10.05
CA GLU A 118 19.18 -32.86 11.16
C GLU A 118 18.48 -31.54 10.82
N PRO A 119 17.32 -31.22 11.45
CA PRO A 119 16.11 -30.89 10.71
C PRO A 119 15.81 -29.39 10.69
N ASP A 120 15.04 -29.05 9.66
CA ASP A 120 14.15 -27.90 9.51
C ASP A 120 13.80 -27.18 10.83
N ALA A 121 14.44 -26.03 11.06
CA ALA A 121 14.00 -25.08 12.07
C ALA A 121 12.89 -24.22 11.45
N ALA A 122 11.67 -24.75 11.42
CA ALA A 122 10.46 -23.99 11.15
C ALA A 122 10.40 -22.80 12.12
N ALA A 123 10.38 -21.59 11.57
CA ALA A 123 10.09 -20.38 12.34
C ALA A 123 8.74 -20.56 13.07
N PRO A 124 8.61 -20.12 14.34
CA PRO A 124 7.34 -20.22 15.05
C PRO A 124 6.26 -19.47 14.26
N GLN A 125 5.23 -20.18 13.81
CA GLN A 125 4.04 -19.53 13.29
C GLN A 125 3.40 -18.80 14.47
N GLU A 126 3.42 -17.46 14.45
CA GLU A 126 2.80 -16.62 15.46
C GLU A 126 1.29 -16.84 15.44
N THR A 127 0.83 -17.75 16.29
CA THR A 127 -0.59 -17.97 16.54
C THR A 127 -1.03 -16.99 17.62
N ALA A 128 -2.16 -16.32 17.37
CA ALA A 128 -2.71 -15.39 18.35
C ALA A 128 -2.98 -16.10 19.69
N SER A 129 -2.41 -15.55 20.75
CA SER A 129 -2.66 -16.00 22.12
C SER A 129 -4.14 -15.91 22.49
N ASP A 130 -4.57 -16.66 23.50
CA ASP A 130 -5.96 -16.63 23.96
C ASP A 130 -6.40 -15.23 24.43
N ALA A 131 -5.46 -14.46 25.00
CA ALA A 131 -5.69 -13.08 25.38
C ALA A 131 -5.95 -12.18 24.15
N GLN A 132 -5.18 -12.37 23.06
CA GLN A 132 -5.37 -11.64 21.81
C GLN A 132 -6.69 -12.00 21.13
N ARG A 133 -7.08 -13.29 21.14
CA ARG A 133 -8.37 -13.74 20.62
C ARG A 133 -9.55 -13.15 21.41
N THR A 134 -9.45 -13.18 22.74
CA THR A 134 -10.46 -12.56 23.63
C THR A 134 -10.60 -11.06 23.38
N ALA A 135 -9.48 -10.36 23.19
CA ALA A 135 -9.50 -8.93 22.87
C ALA A 135 -10.12 -8.64 21.49
N ALA A 136 -9.85 -9.49 20.49
CA ALA A 136 -10.45 -9.37 19.16
C ALA A 136 -11.98 -9.59 19.19
N ASP A 137 -12.45 -10.60 19.94
CA ASP A 137 -13.88 -10.87 20.10
C ASP A 137 -14.61 -9.71 20.79
N ALA A 138 -13.98 -9.11 21.82
CA ALA A 138 -14.53 -7.95 22.51
C ALA A 138 -14.64 -6.73 21.59
N LEU A 139 -13.62 -6.47 20.76
CA LEU A 139 -13.63 -5.39 19.78
C LEU A 139 -14.72 -5.61 18.72
N TRP A 140 -14.84 -6.85 18.23
CA TRP A 140 -15.87 -7.22 17.26
C TRP A 140 -17.29 -7.02 17.81
N ALA A 141 -17.54 -7.49 19.03
CA ALA A 141 -18.83 -7.34 19.71
C ALA A 141 -19.20 -5.86 19.93
N ALA A 142 -18.22 -5.04 20.32
CA ALA A 142 -18.43 -3.60 20.49
C ALA A 142 -18.75 -2.92 19.15
N GLY A 143 -18.03 -3.27 18.07
CA GLY A 143 -18.31 -2.75 16.73
C GLY A 143 -19.71 -3.12 16.23
N ALA A 144 -20.13 -4.38 16.45
CA ALA A 144 -21.48 -4.83 16.10
C ALA A 144 -22.56 -4.06 16.87
N ALA A 145 -22.36 -3.82 18.18
CA ALA A 145 -23.30 -3.06 18.99
C ALA A 145 -23.48 -1.62 18.50
N VAL A 146 -22.40 -0.97 18.04
CA VAL A 146 -22.46 0.39 17.46
C VAL A 146 -23.24 0.41 16.15
N LEU A 147 -23.09 -0.62 15.30
CA LEU A 147 -23.84 -0.73 14.04
C LEU A 147 -25.34 -0.96 14.29
N GLU A 148 -25.70 -1.82 15.23
CA GLU A 148 -27.10 -2.07 15.61
C GLU A 148 -27.77 -0.84 16.26
N ALA A 149 -27.00 -0.02 16.97
CA ALA A 149 -27.50 1.21 17.59
C ALA A 149 -27.81 2.32 16.56
N GLY A 150 -27.38 2.17 15.31
CA GLY A 150 -27.64 3.11 14.22
C GLY A 150 -26.90 4.44 14.41
N VAL A 151 -25.64 4.50 13.99
CA VAL A 151 -24.90 5.75 13.76
C VAL A 151 -25.55 6.56 12.63
#